data_AF-A0A5B7EGS1-F1
#
_entry.id   AF-A0A5B7EGS1-F1
#
_cell.length_a   1.000
_cell.length_b   1.000
_cell.length_c   1.000
_cell.angle_alpha   90.00
_cell.angle_beta   90.00
_cell.angle_gamma   90.00
#
_symmetry.space_group_name_H-M   'P 1'
#
loop_
_entity.id
_entity.type
_entity.pdbx_description
1 polymer ?
#
loop_
_entity_poly.entity_id
_entity_poly.type
_entity_poly.pdbx_seq_one_letter_code
_entity_poly.pdbx_strand_id
1 'polypeptide(L)'
;MTRAVRRRVTRKSSKKYTMELAVYIDDSLISHVQKRYPKANPKNKAKEIVMTLLNVGKQWDHALLLTGLDLYSGEPQATSTTGMSFIGGMCSPKHSCSIVEGTKFTSAFTIAHEIGHNMNLVHDGEKRAASCSKKGHIMATSLNDGGHTWSSCSKNQLSDFLRNQGTCLAEESGGAMLTYPIPDEELPGRKFDADQQCHYMFGKGWSHAPDHHPVSVSS
;
A
#
# COMPACT_ATOMS: atom_id res chain seq x y z
N MET A 1 -10.35 -26.71 -23.69
CA MET A 1 -11.48 -27.06 -22.79
C MET A 1 -11.15 -26.53 -21.42
N THR A 2 -11.90 -25.56 -20.91
CA THR A 2 -11.58 -24.89 -19.64
C THR A 2 -12.77 -25.04 -18.70
N ARG A 3 -12.55 -25.66 -17.54
CA ARG A 3 -13.51 -25.68 -16.43
C ARG A 3 -13.14 -24.58 -15.45
N ALA A 4 -14.10 -23.70 -15.14
CA ALA A 4 -14.00 -22.72 -14.08
C ALA A 4 -14.49 -23.32 -12.76
N VAL A 5 -13.76 -23.09 -11.66
CA VAL A 5 -14.21 -23.44 -10.32
C VAL A 5 -14.71 -22.18 -9.62
N ARG A 6 -15.99 -22.19 -9.26
CA ARG A 6 -16.69 -21.14 -8.52
C ARG A 6 -16.91 -21.63 -7.10
N ARG A 7 -16.25 -21.03 -6.10
CA ARG A 7 -16.65 -21.22 -4.70
C ARG A 7 -17.48 -20.04 -4.24
N ARG A 8 -18.68 -20.34 -3.76
CA ARG A 8 -19.67 -19.38 -3.25
C ARG A 8 -19.81 -19.63 -1.75
N VAL A 9 -19.33 -18.69 -0.95
CA VAL A 9 -19.73 -18.57 0.47
C VAL A 9 -20.79 -17.48 0.51
N THR A 10 -22.06 -17.86 0.60
CA THR A 10 -23.16 -16.89 0.72
C THR A 10 -23.30 -16.44 2.16
N ARG A 11 -22.98 -15.17 2.43
CA ARG A 11 -23.58 -14.42 3.53
C ARG A 11 -24.61 -13.48 2.92
N LYS A 12 -25.89 -13.60 3.33
CA LYS A 12 -26.98 -12.72 2.88
C LYS A 12 -26.73 -11.30 3.40
N SER A 13 -26.82 -10.33 2.48
CA SER A 13 -26.63 -8.87 2.61
C SER A 13 -25.19 -8.36 2.52
N SER A 14 -24.91 -7.54 1.51
CA SER A 14 -24.29 -6.19 1.60
C SER A 14 -23.74 -5.78 0.23
N LYS A 15 -23.86 -4.48 -0.10
CA LYS A 15 -23.21 -3.89 -1.29
C LYS A 15 -21.74 -4.31 -1.36
N LYS A 16 -21.27 -4.67 -2.55
CA LYS A 16 -19.86 -4.93 -2.80
C LYS A 16 -19.19 -3.65 -3.26
N TYR A 17 -17.99 -3.42 -2.76
CA TYR A 17 -17.12 -2.35 -3.21
C TYR A 17 -15.85 -2.97 -3.76
N THR A 18 -15.44 -2.52 -4.95
CA THR A 18 -14.20 -2.93 -5.62
C THR A 18 -13.45 -1.66 -5.97
N MET A 19 -12.12 -1.71 -5.90
CA MET A 19 -11.24 -0.61 -6.30
C MET A 19 -10.25 -1.13 -7.33
N GLU A 20 -10.26 -0.51 -8.51
CA GLU A 20 -9.31 -0.79 -9.58
C GLU A 20 -8.11 0.14 -9.47
N LEU A 21 -6.91 -0.43 -9.34
CA LEU A 21 -5.67 0.32 -9.12
C LEU A 21 -4.81 0.36 -10.38
N ALA A 22 -4.43 1.55 -10.83
CA ALA A 22 -3.37 1.74 -11.82
C ALA A 22 -2.05 2.03 -11.12
N VAL A 23 -1.08 1.12 -11.22
CA VAL A 23 0.26 1.27 -10.62
C VAL A 23 1.26 1.73 -11.68
N TYR A 24 1.87 2.88 -11.42
CA TYR A 24 2.95 3.48 -12.19
C TYR A 24 4.26 3.36 -11.41
N ILE A 25 5.33 2.99 -12.10
CA ILE A 25 6.68 2.87 -11.54
C ILE A 25 7.56 3.80 -12.37
N ASP A 26 8.19 4.79 -11.74
CA ASP A 26 9.03 5.74 -12.47
C ASP A 26 10.47 5.25 -12.70
N ASP A 27 11.20 5.99 -13.55
CA ASP A 27 12.59 5.70 -13.89
C ASP A 27 13.54 5.83 -12.69
N SER A 28 13.20 6.63 -11.69
CA SER A 28 14.03 6.79 -10.49
C SER A 28 13.99 5.53 -9.63
N LEU A 29 12.81 4.91 -9.48
CA LEU A 29 12.66 3.64 -8.78
C LEU A 29 13.34 2.51 -9.53
N ILE A 30 13.16 2.47 -10.85
CA ILE A 30 13.84 1.51 -11.71
C ILE A 30 15.37 1.66 -11.57
N SER A 31 15.88 2.88 -11.66
CA SER A 31 17.32 3.18 -11.55
C SER A 31 17.86 2.83 -10.15
N HIS A 32 17.09 3.14 -9.09
CA HIS A 32 17.42 2.77 -7.72
C HIS A 32 17.59 1.24 -7.61
N VAL A 33 16.60 0.48 -8.07
CA VAL A 33 16.64 -0.99 -8.04
C VAL A 33 17.80 -1.52 -8.88
N GLN A 34 18.03 -1.01 -10.08
CA GLN A 34 19.14 -1.46 -10.94
C GLN A 34 20.52 -1.17 -10.34
N LYS A 35 20.72 0.03 -9.77
CA LYS A 35 21.97 0.41 -9.10
C LYS A 35 22.23 -0.48 -7.89
N ARG A 36 21.19 -0.78 -7.12
CA ARG A 36 21.27 -1.62 -5.92
C ARG A 36 21.39 -3.11 -6.27
N TYR A 37 20.81 -3.54 -7.39
CA TYR A 37 20.71 -4.92 -7.84
C TYR A 37 21.00 -5.05 -9.35
N PRO A 38 22.28 -5.05 -9.76
CA PRO A 38 22.65 -5.09 -11.18
C PRO A 38 22.23 -6.40 -11.90
N LYS A 39 21.87 -7.46 -11.15
CA LYS A 39 21.37 -8.73 -11.69
C LYS A 39 19.83 -8.81 -11.76
N ALA A 40 19.11 -7.92 -11.08
CA ALA A 40 17.65 -7.86 -11.19
C ALA A 40 17.26 -7.16 -12.50
N ASN A 41 16.23 -7.65 -13.18
CA ASN A 41 15.65 -6.95 -14.33
C ASN A 41 14.29 -6.32 -13.97
N PRO A 42 14.30 -5.18 -13.24
CA PRO A 42 13.08 -4.49 -12.82
C PRO A 42 12.32 -3.88 -14.00
N LYS A 43 13.04 -3.51 -15.07
CA LYS A 43 12.44 -2.93 -16.28
C LYS A 43 11.46 -3.88 -16.94
N ASN A 44 11.81 -5.18 -17.05
CA ASN A 44 10.92 -6.15 -17.66
C ASN A 44 9.65 -6.39 -16.83
N LYS A 45 9.75 -6.47 -15.50
CA LYS A 45 8.59 -6.71 -14.63
C LYS A 45 7.69 -5.48 -14.51
N ALA A 46 8.28 -4.29 -14.39
CA ALA A 46 7.53 -3.04 -14.40
C ALA A 46 6.82 -2.83 -15.74
N LYS A 47 7.50 -3.11 -16.86
CA LYS A 47 6.91 -3.05 -18.20
C LYS A 47 5.77 -4.05 -18.36
N GLU A 48 5.89 -5.27 -17.85
CA GLU A 48 4.80 -6.26 -17.88
C GLU A 48 3.57 -5.77 -17.12
N ILE A 49 3.74 -5.24 -15.91
CA ILE A 49 2.65 -4.69 -15.08
C ILE A 49 2.02 -3.48 -15.75
N VAL A 50 2.82 -2.50 -16.16
CA VAL A 50 2.36 -1.27 -16.80
C VAL A 50 1.66 -1.57 -18.13
N MET A 51 2.23 -2.43 -18.98
CA MET A 51 1.58 -2.78 -20.26
C MET A 51 0.30 -3.59 -20.05
N THR A 52 0.23 -4.44 -19.03
CA THR A 52 -1.01 -5.13 -18.65
C THR A 52 -2.08 -4.13 -18.23
N LEU A 53 -1.72 -3.11 -17.43
CA LEU A 53 -2.63 -2.06 -16.94
C LEU A 53 -3.03 -1.03 -18.01
N LEU A 54 -2.15 -0.73 -18.98
CA LEU A 54 -2.41 0.21 -20.07
C LEU A 54 -3.24 -0.41 -21.22
N ASN A 55 -3.16 -1.73 -21.42
CA ASN A 55 -3.98 -2.44 -22.41
C ASN A 55 -5.43 -2.66 -21.96
N VAL A 56 -5.73 -2.30 -20.71
CA VAL A 56 -7.08 -2.20 -20.16
C VAL A 56 -7.58 -0.81 -20.55
N GLY A 57 -8.63 -0.73 -21.35
CA GLY A 57 -9.26 0.55 -21.66
C GLY A 57 -9.47 1.37 -20.38
N LYS A 58 -9.04 2.64 -20.41
CA LYS A 58 -9.02 3.64 -19.34
C LYS A 58 -10.21 3.60 -18.35
N GLN A 59 -10.19 2.67 -17.41
CA GLN A 59 -11.13 2.53 -16.29
C GLN A 59 -10.31 2.02 -15.11
N TRP A 60 -9.92 2.93 -14.22
CA TRP A 60 -9.32 2.63 -12.92
C TRP A 60 -9.85 3.67 -11.93
N ASP A 61 -10.02 3.27 -10.69
CA ASP A 61 -10.55 4.15 -9.65
C ASP A 61 -9.45 5.01 -9.05
N HIS A 62 -8.25 4.46 -8.89
CA HIS A 62 -7.13 5.12 -8.22
C HIS A 62 -5.80 4.91 -8.94
N ALA A 63 -5.00 5.97 -9.04
CA ALA A 63 -3.63 5.89 -9.58
C ALA A 63 -2.58 5.92 -8.46
N LEU A 64 -1.64 4.98 -8.47
CA LEU A 64 -0.52 4.93 -7.54
C LEU A 64 0.79 5.12 -8.30
N LEU A 65 1.58 6.13 -7.92
CA LEU A 65 2.96 6.30 -8.38
C LEU A 65 3.93 5.77 -7.33
N LEU A 66 4.76 4.82 -7.72
CA LEU A 66 5.92 4.35 -6.96
C LEU A 66 7.19 5.00 -7.49
N THR A 67 7.89 5.71 -6.61
CA THR A 67 9.11 6.45 -6.95
C THR A 67 10.32 5.99 -6.13
N GLY A 68 11.51 6.15 -6.68
CA GLY A 68 12.79 5.94 -6.00
C GLY A 68 13.37 7.21 -5.42
N LEU A 69 12.69 8.34 -5.59
CA LEU A 69 13.03 9.61 -4.96
C LEU A 69 12.85 9.54 -3.45
N ASP A 70 13.67 10.31 -2.73
CA ASP A 70 13.46 10.63 -1.33
C ASP A 70 12.46 11.80 -1.27
N LEU A 71 11.24 11.51 -0.81
CA LEU A 71 10.14 12.48 -0.68
C LEU A 71 10.22 13.28 0.63
N TYR A 72 11.27 13.06 1.43
CA TYR A 72 11.52 13.79 2.66
C TYR A 72 11.51 15.32 2.41
N SER A 73 10.65 16.03 3.14
CA SER A 73 10.43 17.46 2.96
C SER A 73 11.46 18.35 3.66
N GLY A 74 12.43 17.80 4.40
CA GLY A 74 13.46 18.61 5.08
C GLY A 74 12.97 19.39 6.30
N GLU A 75 11.68 19.32 6.63
CA GLU A 75 11.04 20.08 7.69
C GLU A 75 11.22 19.38 9.06
N PRO A 76 11.75 20.05 10.10
CA PRO A 76 11.97 19.46 11.43
C PRO A 76 10.69 18.96 12.13
N GLN A 77 9.51 19.43 11.70
CA GLN A 77 8.20 19.04 12.24
C GLN A 77 7.39 18.14 11.31
N ALA A 78 7.83 17.95 10.06
CA ALA A 78 7.22 16.96 9.18
C ALA A 78 7.80 15.59 9.54
N THR A 79 6.94 14.67 9.98
CA THR A 79 7.30 13.25 10.00
C THR A 79 7.77 12.88 8.60
N SER A 80 8.86 12.12 8.50
CA SER A 80 9.46 11.70 7.22
C SER A 80 8.35 11.23 6.27
N THR A 81 8.05 12.04 5.26
CA THR A 81 6.90 11.80 4.39
C THR A 81 7.32 10.82 3.31
N THR A 82 7.05 9.53 3.50
CA THR A 82 7.37 8.50 2.50
C THR A 82 6.22 8.32 1.49
N GLY A 83 5.14 9.09 1.61
CA GLY A 83 3.99 9.05 0.72
C GLY A 83 3.10 10.27 0.87
N MET A 84 2.29 10.55 -0.16
CA MET A 84 1.35 11.67 -0.20
C MET A 84 0.08 11.29 -0.95
N SER A 85 -1.06 11.75 -0.45
CA SER A 85 -2.38 11.57 -1.05
C SER A 85 -3.33 12.69 -0.64
N PHE A 86 -4.39 12.89 -1.42
CA PHE A 86 -5.48 13.80 -1.06
C PHE A 86 -6.42 13.16 -0.04
N ILE A 87 -6.89 13.92 0.96
CA ILE A 87 -7.94 13.43 1.84
C ILE A 87 -9.29 13.47 1.12
N GLY A 88 -9.95 12.31 0.98
CA GLY A 88 -11.28 12.20 0.35
C GLY A 88 -11.29 12.33 -1.18
N GLY A 89 -10.15 12.05 -1.84
CA GLY A 89 -9.98 12.16 -3.29
C GLY A 89 -10.51 11.00 -4.14
N MET A 90 -10.92 9.87 -3.54
CA MET A 90 -11.04 8.58 -4.25
C MET A 90 -12.01 8.57 -5.44
N CYS A 91 -13.17 9.23 -5.33
CA CYS A 91 -14.09 9.36 -6.46
C CYS A 91 -13.98 10.71 -7.19
N SER A 92 -12.88 11.43 -7.00
CA SER A 92 -12.58 12.67 -7.73
C SER A 92 -11.66 12.37 -8.91
N PRO A 93 -12.07 12.71 -10.15
CA PRO A 93 -11.22 12.53 -11.33
C PRO A 93 -9.86 13.25 -11.28
N LYS A 94 -9.72 14.27 -10.43
CA LYS A 94 -8.48 15.06 -10.29
C LYS A 94 -7.63 14.69 -9.07
N HIS A 95 -8.21 14.00 -8.09
CA HIS A 95 -7.58 13.79 -6.78
C HIS A 95 -7.49 12.31 -6.37
N SER A 96 -7.96 11.37 -7.20
CA SER A 96 -7.80 9.94 -6.95
C SER A 96 -6.41 9.45 -7.35
N CYS A 97 -5.41 9.88 -6.59
CA CYS A 97 -4.04 9.44 -6.75
C CYS A 97 -3.25 9.44 -5.43
N SER A 98 -2.21 8.60 -5.38
CA SER A 98 -1.21 8.56 -4.31
C SER A 98 0.20 8.48 -4.90
N ILE A 99 1.17 9.09 -4.23
CA ILE A 99 2.61 8.98 -4.55
C ILE A 99 3.30 8.37 -3.35
N VAL A 100 4.14 7.34 -3.55
CA VAL A 100 4.82 6.63 -2.46
C VAL A 100 6.27 6.32 -2.85
N GLU A 101 7.20 6.48 -1.89
CA GLU A 101 8.55 5.94 -1.99
C GLU A 101 8.48 4.40 -2.03
N GLY A 102 8.83 3.80 -3.16
CA GLY A 102 8.70 2.36 -3.39
C GLY A 102 9.92 1.52 -3.00
N THR A 103 10.86 2.07 -2.22
CA THR A 103 12.19 1.47 -2.03
C THR A 103 12.28 0.46 -0.89
N LYS A 104 11.23 0.30 -0.06
CA LYS A 104 11.25 -0.53 1.16
C LYS A 104 10.04 -1.48 1.20
N PHE A 105 10.13 -2.58 1.95
CA PHE A 105 8.94 -3.44 2.19
C PHE A 105 7.83 -2.69 2.94
N THR A 106 8.21 -1.77 3.82
CA THR A 106 7.28 -0.93 4.57
C THR A 106 6.46 0.00 3.68
N SER A 107 6.88 0.22 2.43
CA SER A 107 6.11 0.98 1.44
C SER A 107 4.71 0.39 1.21
N ALA A 108 4.50 -0.90 1.45
CA ALA A 108 3.17 -1.50 1.41
C ALA A 108 2.21 -0.88 2.45
N PHE A 109 2.70 -0.57 3.66
CA PHE A 109 1.91 0.10 4.69
C PHE A 109 1.70 1.57 4.36
N THR A 110 2.69 2.24 3.77
CA THR A 110 2.53 3.60 3.25
C THR A 110 1.47 3.65 2.15
N ILE A 111 1.47 2.73 1.19
CA ILE A 111 0.41 2.64 0.17
C ILE A 111 -0.97 2.51 0.83
N ALA A 112 -1.11 1.62 1.82
CA ALA A 112 -2.38 1.46 2.55
C ALA A 112 -2.79 2.74 3.27
N HIS A 113 -1.84 3.45 3.90
CA HIS A 113 -2.05 4.72 4.57
C HIS A 113 -2.55 5.80 3.59
N GLU A 114 -1.86 5.98 2.46
CA GLU A 114 -2.20 7.00 1.46
C GLU A 114 -3.54 6.73 0.76
N ILE A 115 -3.85 5.46 0.48
CA ILE A 115 -5.19 5.06 -0.02
C ILE A 115 -6.25 5.34 1.05
N GLY A 116 -5.93 5.09 2.33
CA GLY A 116 -6.79 5.45 3.46
C GLY A 116 -7.15 6.93 3.47
N HIS A 117 -6.16 7.82 3.32
CA HIS A 117 -6.43 9.25 3.15
C HIS A 117 -7.37 9.53 1.99
N ASN A 118 -7.14 8.91 0.84
CA ASN A 118 -7.99 9.09 -0.33
C ASN A 118 -9.45 8.64 -0.11
N MET A 119 -9.66 7.65 0.76
CA MET A 119 -10.97 7.21 1.29
C MET A 119 -11.45 8.05 2.50
N ASN A 120 -10.94 9.27 2.67
CA ASN A 120 -11.32 10.24 3.69
C ASN A 120 -11.00 9.86 5.15
N LEU A 121 -10.05 8.95 5.36
CA LEU A 121 -9.50 8.67 6.69
C LEU A 121 -8.53 9.80 7.08
N VAL A 122 -8.60 10.21 8.35
CA VAL A 122 -7.62 11.12 8.96
C VAL A 122 -6.67 10.33 9.86
N HIS A 123 -5.54 10.94 10.22
CA HIS A 123 -4.62 10.35 11.19
C HIS A 123 -5.32 10.01 12.51
N ASP A 124 -4.96 8.87 13.09
CA ASP A 124 -5.41 8.48 14.42
C ASP A 124 -4.87 9.45 15.48
N GLY A 125 -5.71 9.76 16.47
CA GLY A 125 -5.39 10.72 17.53
C GLY A 125 -5.47 12.20 17.11
N GLU A 126 -6.02 12.48 15.92
CA GLU A 126 -6.27 13.84 15.43
C GLU A 126 -7.73 14.05 15.02
N LYS A 127 -8.24 15.28 15.19
CA LYS A 127 -9.55 15.72 14.66
C LYS A 127 -10.68 14.71 14.98
N ARG A 128 -11.24 14.09 13.93
CA ARG A 128 -12.34 13.12 13.95
C ARG A 128 -11.92 11.73 14.47
N ALA A 129 -10.64 11.50 14.70
CA ALA A 129 -10.06 10.27 15.24
C ALA A 129 -9.33 10.49 16.57
N ALA A 130 -9.61 11.60 17.29
CA ALA A 130 -8.95 11.94 18.56
C ALA A 130 -9.06 10.86 19.65
N SER A 131 -10.05 9.96 19.57
CA SER A 131 -10.24 8.84 20.50
C SER A 131 -9.34 7.63 20.22
N CYS A 132 -8.66 7.58 19.08
CA CYS A 132 -7.77 6.49 18.72
C CYS A 132 -6.30 6.81 19.03
N SER A 133 -5.53 5.77 19.34
CA SER A 133 -4.09 5.89 19.60
C SER A 133 -3.36 6.45 18.38
N LYS A 134 -2.47 7.43 18.59
CA LYS A 134 -1.56 7.96 17.56
C LYS A 134 -0.53 6.95 17.03
N LYS A 135 -0.54 5.72 17.55
CA LYS A 135 0.44 4.65 17.33
C LYS A 135 -0.22 3.29 17.12
N GLY A 136 0.48 2.40 16.42
CA GLY A 136 0.14 0.97 16.34
C GLY A 136 -0.92 0.60 15.30
N HIS A 137 -1.35 1.56 14.47
CA HIS A 137 -2.30 1.37 13.40
C HIS A 137 -1.82 1.98 12.09
N ILE A 138 -2.42 1.57 10.97
CA ILE A 138 -2.02 2.04 9.63
C ILE A 138 -2.14 3.56 9.50
N MET A 139 -3.17 4.19 10.08
CA MET A 139 -3.36 5.66 10.05
C MET A 139 -2.64 6.40 11.20
N ALA A 140 -1.70 5.76 11.90
CA ALA A 140 -0.83 6.44 12.85
C ALA A 140 0.04 7.49 12.14
N THR A 141 0.38 8.59 12.83
CA THR A 141 1.22 9.66 12.26
C THR A 141 2.69 9.24 12.09
N SER A 142 3.11 8.15 12.75
CA SER A 142 4.46 7.60 12.70
C SER A 142 4.49 6.25 11.99
N LEU A 143 5.19 6.17 10.86
CA LEU A 143 5.34 4.96 10.03
C LEU A 143 6.06 3.80 10.73
N ASN A 144 6.77 4.06 11.84
CA ASN A 144 7.65 3.08 12.50
C ASN A 144 7.05 2.42 13.75
N ASP A 145 5.76 2.60 14.04
CA ASP A 145 5.13 2.01 15.23
C ASP A 145 4.69 0.53 15.03
N GLY A 146 5.11 -0.13 13.95
CA GLY A 146 4.76 -1.54 13.67
C GLY A 146 3.28 -1.79 13.40
N GLY A 147 2.50 -0.73 13.15
CA GLY A 147 1.06 -0.79 12.93
C GLY A 147 0.69 -1.42 11.60
N HIS A 148 0.16 -2.64 11.65
CA HIS A 148 -0.32 -3.40 10.49
C HIS A 148 -1.85 -3.66 10.54
N THR A 149 -2.54 -2.98 11.46
CA THR A 149 -3.98 -3.10 11.67
C THR A 149 -4.67 -1.73 11.59
N TRP A 150 -5.98 -1.73 11.40
CA TRP A 150 -6.81 -0.51 11.38
C TRP A 150 -7.43 -0.24 12.74
N SER A 151 -7.38 1.02 13.19
CA SER A 151 -8.07 1.49 14.40
C SER A 151 -9.60 1.40 14.26
N SER A 152 -10.33 1.52 15.38
CA SER A 152 -11.79 1.64 15.34
C SER A 152 -12.24 2.92 14.63
N CYS A 153 -11.50 4.03 14.78
CA CYS A 153 -11.76 5.29 14.09
C CYS A 153 -11.63 5.13 12.56
N SER A 154 -10.56 4.49 12.10
CA SER A 154 -10.34 4.22 10.67
C SER A 154 -11.46 3.36 10.07
N LYS A 155 -11.87 2.30 10.77
CA LYS A 155 -12.98 1.41 10.33
C LYS A 155 -14.31 2.15 10.21
N ASN A 156 -14.61 3.01 11.18
CA ASN A 156 -15.84 3.81 11.18
C ASN A 156 -15.84 4.83 10.03
N GLN A 157 -14.74 5.55 9.85
CA GLN A 157 -14.58 6.53 8.77
C GLN A 157 -14.65 5.89 7.39
N LEU A 158 -14.01 4.73 7.19
CA LEU A 158 -14.13 3.98 5.94
C LEU A 158 -15.58 3.58 5.66
N SER A 159 -16.28 3.10 6.69
CA SER A 159 -17.70 2.72 6.56
C SER A 159 -18.58 3.92 6.19
N ASP A 160 -18.31 5.10 6.75
CA ASP A 160 -19.00 6.34 6.39
C ASP A 160 -18.66 6.80 4.97
N PHE A 161 -17.40 6.72 4.56
CA PHE A 161 -16.97 7.04 3.20
C PHE A 161 -17.68 6.15 2.18
N LEU A 162 -17.66 4.82 2.36
CA LEU A 162 -18.28 3.88 1.43
C LEU A 162 -19.80 4.11 1.29
N ARG A 163 -20.48 4.52 2.38
CA ARG A 163 -21.92 4.82 2.34
C ARG A 163 -22.25 6.11 1.60
N ASN A 164 -21.41 7.14 1.71
CA ASN A 164 -21.78 8.51 1.36
C ASN A 164 -20.99 9.11 0.18
N GLN A 165 -19.77 8.62 -0.09
CA GLN A 165 -18.80 9.24 -1.00
C GLN A 165 -18.13 8.24 -1.95
N GLY A 166 -18.14 6.94 -1.61
CA GLY A 166 -17.48 5.87 -2.38
C GLY A 166 -18.31 5.29 -3.52
N THR A 167 -19.13 6.09 -4.21
CA THR A 167 -20.05 5.58 -5.25
C THR A 167 -19.33 5.02 -6.46
N CYS A 168 -18.15 5.55 -6.83
CA CYS A 168 -17.33 5.00 -7.91
C CYS A 168 -16.86 3.56 -7.65
N LEU A 169 -16.74 3.18 -6.37
CA LEU A 169 -16.32 1.85 -5.95
C LEU A 169 -17.47 0.84 -5.87
N ALA A 170 -18.72 1.31 -5.91
CA ALA A 170 -19.89 0.44 -5.81
C ALA A 170 -20.09 -0.30 -7.14
N GLU A 171 -20.20 -1.63 -7.10
CA GLU A 171 -20.38 -2.41 -8.34
C GLU A 171 -21.65 -1.98 -9.11
N GLU A 172 -21.49 -1.30 -10.24
CA GLU A 172 -22.45 -1.30 -11.35
C GLU A 172 -21.83 -1.99 -12.58
N SER A 173 -22.15 -3.29 -12.70
CA SER A 173 -22.10 -4.11 -13.93
C SER A 173 -20.79 -4.21 -14.74
N GLY A 174 -20.19 -5.40 -14.71
CA GLY A 174 -19.83 -6.12 -15.95
C GLY A 174 -18.44 -5.92 -16.54
N GLY A 175 -17.61 -5.01 -16.00
CA GLY A 175 -16.20 -4.92 -16.38
C GLY A 175 -15.45 -6.20 -16.02
N ALA A 176 -14.61 -6.70 -16.94
CA ALA A 176 -13.73 -7.83 -16.65
C ALA A 176 -12.73 -7.39 -15.58
N MET A 177 -12.99 -7.75 -14.31
CA MET A 177 -12.06 -7.56 -13.21
C MET A 177 -10.75 -8.24 -13.59
N LEU A 178 -9.74 -7.45 -13.94
CA LEU A 178 -8.41 -7.97 -14.23
C LEU A 178 -7.78 -8.33 -12.89
N THR A 179 -7.96 -9.58 -12.52
CA THR A 179 -7.11 -10.19 -11.52
C THR A 179 -5.72 -10.26 -12.14
N TYR A 180 -4.82 -9.34 -11.79
CA TYR A 180 -3.43 -9.75 -11.73
C TYR A 180 -3.42 -10.90 -10.72
N PRO A 181 -3.10 -12.15 -11.13
CA PRO A 181 -3.02 -13.22 -10.16
C PRO A 181 -1.98 -12.78 -9.14
N ILE A 182 -2.42 -12.45 -7.93
CA ILE A 182 -1.52 -12.40 -6.79
C ILE A 182 -0.91 -13.80 -6.78
N PRO A 183 0.38 -13.97 -7.10
CA PRO A 183 0.97 -15.30 -7.26
C PRO A 183 0.65 -16.10 -6.01
N ASP A 184 0.15 -17.33 -6.19
CA ASP A 184 -0.40 -18.20 -5.14
C ASP A 184 0.25 -17.99 -3.77
N GLU A 185 -0.56 -17.56 -2.79
CA GLU A 185 -0.54 -17.74 -1.33
C GLU A 185 0.78 -17.72 -0.53
N GLU A 186 1.94 -17.49 -1.14
CA GLU A 186 3.23 -17.49 -0.46
C GLU A 186 3.46 -16.12 0.21
N LEU A 187 3.46 -16.15 1.55
CA LEU A 187 3.70 -14.95 2.35
C LEU A 187 5.05 -14.31 1.97
N PRO A 188 5.16 -12.96 1.94
CA PRO A 188 6.40 -12.28 1.61
C PRO A 188 7.62 -12.79 2.37
N GLY A 189 7.47 -13.18 3.65
CA GLY A 189 8.55 -13.73 4.47
C GLY A 189 9.03 -15.14 4.10
N ARG A 190 8.28 -15.88 3.28
CA ARG A 190 8.76 -17.16 2.69
C ARG A 190 9.53 -16.94 1.40
N LYS A 191 9.19 -15.87 0.69
CA LYS A 191 9.86 -15.43 -0.54
C LYS A 191 11.12 -14.61 -0.27
N PHE A 192 11.11 -13.86 0.84
CA PHE A 192 12.18 -12.96 1.27
C PHE A 192 12.52 -13.24 2.73
N ASP A 193 13.65 -13.88 2.99
CA ASP A 193 14.15 -14.11 4.35
C ASP A 193 14.54 -12.80 5.06
N ALA A 194 14.89 -12.88 6.34
CA ALA A 194 15.21 -11.70 7.15
C ALA A 194 16.44 -10.95 6.63
N ASP A 195 17.47 -11.67 6.14
CA ASP A 195 18.66 -11.06 5.55
C ASP A 195 18.32 -10.30 4.27
N GLN A 196 17.49 -10.89 3.40
CA GLN A 196 16.98 -10.25 2.21
C GLN A 196 16.19 -9.01 2.59
N GLN A 197 15.28 -9.07 3.56
CA GLN A 197 14.51 -7.92 4.03
C GLN A 197 15.39 -6.79 4.58
N CYS A 198 16.40 -7.10 5.41
CA CYS A 198 17.39 -6.14 5.88
C CYS A 198 18.19 -5.52 4.72
N HIS A 199 18.56 -6.35 3.75
CA HIS A 199 19.27 -5.90 2.56
C HIS A 199 18.41 -4.97 1.68
N TYR A 200 17.13 -5.26 1.52
CA TYR A 200 16.17 -4.39 0.82
C TYR A 200 15.93 -3.08 1.57
N MET A 201 15.85 -3.12 2.90
CA MET A 201 15.61 -1.92 3.71
C MET A 201 16.83 -1.00 3.80
N PHE A 202 18.02 -1.56 4.09
CA PHE A 202 19.20 -0.76 4.48
C PHE A 202 20.35 -0.80 3.47
N GLY A 203 20.55 -1.92 2.79
CA GLY A 203 21.43 -1.99 1.61
C GLY A 203 22.44 -3.11 1.65
N LYS A 204 23.38 -3.06 0.71
CA LYS A 204 24.49 -4.02 0.67
C LYS A 204 25.30 -3.94 1.96
N GLY A 205 25.57 -5.10 2.55
CA GLY A 205 26.30 -5.21 3.82
C GLY A 205 25.40 -5.26 5.06
N TRP A 206 24.08 -5.05 4.92
CA TRP A 206 23.13 -5.25 6.01
C TRP A 206 22.53 -6.64 5.96
N SER A 207 22.60 -7.33 7.09
CA SER A 207 22.01 -8.64 7.35
C SER A 207 21.14 -8.57 8.60
N HIS A 208 20.29 -9.57 8.79
CA HIS A 208 19.54 -9.74 10.02
C HIS A 208 20.51 -9.92 11.19
N ALA A 209 20.30 -9.18 12.27
CA ALA A 209 21.04 -9.41 13.51
C ALA A 209 20.47 -10.68 14.17
N PRO A 210 21.27 -11.72 14.45
CA PRO A 210 20.80 -12.83 15.25
C PRO A 210 20.35 -12.31 16.62
N ASP A 211 19.25 -12.86 17.15
CA ASP A 211 18.57 -12.39 18.36
C ASP A 211 19.57 -11.95 19.44
N HIS A 212 19.47 -10.70 19.86
CA HIS A 212 20.00 -10.32 21.17
C HIS A 212 19.32 -11.20 22.20
N HIS A 213 20.08 -12.10 22.84
CA HIS A 213 19.67 -12.77 24.06
C HIS A 213 19.03 -11.75 25.03
N PRO A 214 18.01 -12.15 25.81
CA PRO A 214 17.38 -11.27 26.77
C PRO A 214 18.46 -10.69 27.67
N VAL A 215 18.45 -9.36 27.83
CA VAL A 215 19.24 -8.69 28.86
C VAL A 215 18.92 -9.39 30.17
N SER A 216 19.89 -10.15 30.67
CA SER A 216 19.83 -10.71 32.02
C SER A 216 19.68 -9.53 32.97
N VAL A 217 18.48 -9.34 33.50
CA VAL A 217 18.29 -8.49 34.67
C VAL A 217 19.01 -9.23 35.80
N SER A 218 20.23 -8.80 36.10
CA SER A 218 20.91 -9.21 37.32
C SER A 218 20.07 -8.72 38.50
N SER A 219 19.65 -9.69 39.31
CA SER A 219 19.02 -9.57 40.63
C SER A 219 19.66 -8.52 41.53
#